data_AF-A0A819JZA0-F1
#
_entry.id   AF-A0A819JZA0-F1
#
_cell.length_a   1.000
_cell.length_b   1.000
_cell.length_c   1.000
_cell.angle_alpha   90.00
_cell.angle_beta   90.00
_cell.angle_gamma   90.00
#
_symmetry.space_group_name_H-M   'P 1'
#
loop_
_entity.id
_entity.type
_entity.pdbx_description
1 polymer ?
#
loop_
_entity_poly.entity_id
_entity_poly.type
_entity_poly.pdbx_seq_one_letter_code
_entity_poly.pdbx_strand_id
1 'polypeptide(L)'
;MREKIAEGEINYPLRNLLQDESVMETRIHKLLENINCYFDERFNEEDKTLKYTRKESKICDELSNIPIMNWTKDNIRQWADKLKKEIRLRQIYFDWKNEYRAEIISVIVRAVKFYRSYSPRNTQLIALAIFVDPTGSKKGRLDNISTGEGKSLITAMLATAQALIGEKFDIVTSSKVLAIRDASDDSREGYRKFFELFGLKAGNNCDEACDATGTGDKERKERYEQNDIIYGETGYFQRDILLTNFFNKNIRDCIGNSLIVDEVDNMVIDNAEKTLYISHSITDIRYL
;
A
#
# COMPACT_ATOMS: atom_id res chain seq x y z
N MET A 1 -6.24 -26.93 8.27
CA MET A 1 -5.67 -25.58 8.49
C MET A 1 -4.70 -25.53 9.68
N ARG A 2 -4.93 -26.29 10.76
CA ARG A 2 -4.03 -26.37 11.93
C ARG A 2 -2.65 -27.00 11.68
N GLU A 3 -2.50 -27.86 10.67
CA GLU A 3 -1.21 -28.52 10.38
C GLU A 3 -0.20 -27.65 9.62
N LYS A 4 -0.62 -26.54 8.99
CA LYS A 4 0.30 -25.66 8.22
C LYS A 4 0.87 -24.49 9.01
N ILE A 5 0.50 -24.35 10.30
CA ILE A 5 1.10 -23.37 11.21
C ILE A 5 2.40 -23.93 11.84
N ALA A 6 2.60 -25.26 11.77
CA ALA A 6 3.71 -25.96 12.42
C ALA A 6 5.09 -25.76 11.77
N GLU A 7 5.14 -25.27 10.53
CA GLU A 7 6.38 -24.89 9.86
C GLU A 7 6.23 -23.42 9.47
N GLY A 8 7.10 -22.53 9.96
CA GLY A 8 7.02 -21.07 9.78
C GLY A 8 7.16 -20.56 8.33
N GLU A 9 6.39 -21.12 7.39
CA GLU A 9 6.39 -20.79 5.97
C GLU A 9 5.77 -19.42 5.67
N ILE A 10 4.76 -18.99 6.45
CA ILE A 10 4.02 -17.73 6.23
C ILE A 10 4.92 -16.49 6.43
N ASN A 11 6.08 -16.67 7.07
CA ASN A 11 7.08 -15.62 7.26
C ASN A 11 8.49 -16.12 6.94
N TYR A 12 8.67 -17.15 6.11
CA TYR A 12 10.00 -17.61 5.67
C TYR A 12 10.94 -16.49 5.17
N PRO A 13 10.46 -15.43 4.49
CA PRO A 13 11.33 -14.31 4.08
C PRO A 13 11.69 -13.39 5.24
N LEU A 14 10.77 -13.17 6.18
CA LEU A 14 11.03 -12.50 7.46
C LEU A 14 12.03 -13.32 8.27
N ARG A 15 11.87 -14.65 8.34
CA ARG A 15 12.76 -15.59 8.98
C ARG A 15 14.14 -15.65 8.31
N ASN A 16 14.24 -15.58 6.99
CA ASN A 16 15.53 -15.46 6.27
C ASN A 16 16.13 -14.05 6.36
N LEU A 17 15.29 -13.01 6.55
CA LEU A 17 15.76 -11.69 6.95
C LEU A 17 16.32 -11.74 8.40
N LEU A 18 15.71 -12.52 9.29
CA LEU A 18 15.97 -12.60 10.74
C LEU A 18 17.00 -13.66 11.14
N GLN A 19 17.24 -14.69 10.33
CA GLN A 19 18.07 -15.86 10.67
C GLN A 19 19.56 -15.56 10.70
N ASP A 20 19.96 -14.44 10.11
CA ASP A 20 21.34 -14.00 10.03
C ASP A 20 21.36 -12.56 10.57
N GLU A 21 21.27 -12.42 11.90
CA GLU A 21 21.13 -11.13 12.60
C GLU A 21 22.19 -10.11 12.14
N SER A 22 23.42 -10.57 11.85
CA SER A 22 24.47 -9.70 11.33
C SER A 22 24.17 -9.17 9.92
N VAL A 23 23.55 -9.97 9.05
CA VAL A 23 23.15 -9.57 7.69
C VAL A 23 21.88 -8.71 7.73
N MET A 24 20.97 -8.96 8.67
CA MET A 24 19.77 -8.15 8.88
C MET A 24 20.10 -6.74 9.31
N GLU A 25 20.89 -6.62 10.38
CA GLU A 25 21.37 -5.34 10.89
C GLU A 25 22.09 -4.62 9.76
N THR A 26 22.93 -5.33 8.98
CA THR A 26 23.58 -4.76 7.80
C THR A 26 22.61 -4.32 6.70
N ARG A 27 21.56 -5.09 6.35
CA ARG A 27 20.62 -4.75 5.25
C ARG A 27 19.66 -3.63 5.62
N ILE A 28 19.08 -3.68 6.81
CA ILE A 28 18.18 -2.65 7.32
C ILE A 28 18.96 -1.37 7.57
N HIS A 29 20.12 -1.46 8.21
CA HIS A 29 21.00 -0.31 8.41
C HIS A 29 21.38 0.29 7.06
N LYS A 30 21.89 -0.52 6.10
CA LYS A 30 22.24 -0.04 4.75
C LYS A 30 21.05 0.55 3.99
N LEU A 31 19.83 0.04 4.18
CA LEU A 31 18.63 0.64 3.60
C LEU A 31 18.34 2.00 4.20
N LEU A 32 18.35 2.12 5.53
CA LEU A 32 18.14 3.40 6.22
C LEU A 32 19.24 4.40 5.87
N GLU A 33 20.50 3.96 5.78
CA GLU A 33 21.62 4.76 5.25
C GLU A 33 21.35 5.24 3.82
N ASN A 34 20.95 4.34 2.92
CA ASN A 34 20.63 4.67 1.53
C ASN A 34 19.47 5.66 1.43
N ILE A 35 18.43 5.52 2.24
CA ILE A 35 17.30 6.46 2.32
C ILE A 35 17.83 7.82 2.77
N ASN A 36 18.65 7.87 3.82
CA ASN A 36 19.25 9.10 4.32
C ASN A 36 20.14 9.81 3.28
N CYS A 37 20.81 9.06 2.39
CA CYS A 37 21.61 9.64 1.29
C CYS A 37 20.79 10.51 0.31
N TYR A 38 19.46 10.33 0.25
CA TYR A 38 18.56 11.15 -0.57
C TYR A 38 18.05 12.40 0.15
N PHE A 39 18.23 12.48 1.48
CA PHE A 39 17.71 13.56 2.31
C PHE A 39 18.76 14.56 2.80
N ASP A 40 20.04 14.23 2.82
CA ASP A 40 21.03 15.07 3.50
C ASP A 40 21.78 16.04 2.56
N GLU A 41 21.97 17.29 3.02
CA GLU A 41 22.86 18.30 2.44
C GLU A 41 24.05 18.50 3.40
N ARG A 42 25.26 18.24 2.91
CA ARG A 42 26.58 18.38 3.56
C ARG A 42 26.64 19.27 4.82
N PHE A 43 27.24 18.75 5.90
CA PHE A 43 27.98 19.57 6.87
C PHE A 43 29.21 18.84 7.44
N ASN A 44 30.35 19.53 7.50
CA ASN A 44 31.49 19.20 8.36
C ASN A 44 32.45 20.41 8.42
N GLU A 45 32.79 20.91 9.60
CA GLU A 45 34.05 21.67 9.80
C GLU A 45 34.81 21.34 11.11
N GLU A 46 34.22 20.64 12.10
CA GLU A 46 34.93 20.36 13.37
C GLU A 46 35.24 18.87 13.66
N ASP A 47 34.49 17.89 13.12
CA ASP A 47 34.40 16.55 13.75
C ASP A 47 34.79 15.33 12.88
N LYS A 48 35.43 15.53 11.72
CA LYS A 48 36.15 14.47 10.96
C LYS A 48 35.40 13.12 10.71
N THR A 49 34.08 13.08 10.54
CA THR A 49 33.43 11.97 9.80
C THR A 49 32.21 12.41 8.99
N LEU A 50 32.27 12.24 7.66
CA LEU A 50 31.17 12.32 6.70
C LEU A 50 30.84 10.88 6.26
N LYS A 51 29.61 10.38 6.46
CA LYS A 51 29.30 8.97 6.08
C LYS A 51 28.58 8.78 4.75
N TYR A 52 27.83 9.75 4.22
CA TYR A 52 26.95 9.50 3.06
C TYR A 52 27.18 10.45 1.89
N THR A 53 27.37 9.89 0.70
CA THR A 53 27.45 10.61 -0.57
C THR A 53 26.03 10.83 -1.12
N ARG A 54 25.71 12.06 -1.54
CA ARG A 54 24.44 12.42 -2.17
C ARG A 54 24.14 11.47 -3.34
N LYS A 55 22.90 10.96 -3.41
CA LYS A 55 22.42 10.15 -4.53
C LYS A 55 21.53 10.95 -5.47
N GLU A 56 21.75 10.74 -6.76
CA GLU A 56 20.90 11.25 -7.83
C GLU A 56 19.72 10.30 -8.07
N SER A 57 18.65 10.86 -8.64
CA SER A 57 17.48 10.09 -9.07
C SER A 57 17.87 9.20 -10.26
N LYS A 58 17.66 7.88 -10.13
CA LYS A 58 17.89 6.90 -11.22
C LYS A 58 16.64 6.65 -12.07
N ILE A 59 15.48 7.11 -11.62
CA ILE A 59 14.20 6.93 -12.32
C ILE A 59 13.87 8.16 -13.17
N CYS A 60 14.30 9.34 -12.72
CA CYS A 60 14.00 10.62 -13.37
C CYS A 60 15.28 11.45 -13.47
N ASP A 61 15.98 11.35 -14.60
CA ASP A 61 17.24 12.04 -14.87
C ASP A 61 17.09 13.57 -14.81
N GLU A 62 15.91 14.08 -15.18
CA GLU A 62 15.60 15.52 -15.15
C GLU A 62 15.63 16.11 -13.73
N LEU A 63 15.47 15.27 -12.70
CA LEU A 63 15.46 15.66 -11.29
C LEU A 63 16.77 15.30 -10.56
N SER A 64 17.73 14.68 -11.22
CA SER A 64 19.00 14.23 -10.62
C SER A 64 19.77 15.36 -9.93
N ASN A 65 19.67 16.56 -10.48
CA ASN A 65 20.32 17.76 -9.96
C ASN A 65 19.64 18.36 -8.72
N ILE A 66 18.46 17.89 -8.31
CA ILE A 66 17.73 18.38 -7.14
C ILE A 66 17.67 17.27 -6.08
N PRO A 67 18.12 17.49 -4.84
CA PRO A 67 17.96 16.51 -3.76
C PRO A 67 16.48 16.20 -3.50
N ILE A 68 16.14 14.93 -3.20
CA ILE A 68 14.74 14.51 -2.94
C ILE A 68 14.14 15.30 -1.76
N MET A 69 14.95 15.68 -0.77
CA MET A 69 14.50 16.56 0.32
C MET A 69 13.93 17.90 -0.16
N ASN A 70 14.39 18.40 -1.29
CA ASN A 70 14.03 19.72 -1.83
C ASN A 70 12.99 19.63 -2.95
N TRP A 71 12.55 18.41 -3.31
CA TRP A 71 11.53 18.22 -4.33
C TRP A 71 10.22 18.88 -3.93
N THR A 72 9.55 19.52 -4.89
CA THR A 72 8.19 20.04 -4.77
C THR A 72 7.15 18.95 -5.07
N LYS A 73 5.86 19.26 -4.90
CA LYS A 73 4.77 18.37 -5.33
C LYS A 73 4.83 18.06 -6.82
N ASP A 74 5.21 19.04 -7.64
CA ASP A 74 5.36 18.86 -9.10
C ASP A 74 6.52 17.93 -9.44
N ASN A 75 7.63 18.00 -8.69
CA ASN A 75 8.76 17.08 -8.87
C ASN A 75 8.35 15.63 -8.53
N ILE A 76 7.60 15.43 -7.43
CA ILE A 76 7.06 14.10 -7.07
C ILE A 76 6.15 13.59 -8.19
N ARG A 77 5.27 14.45 -8.72
CA ARG A 77 4.35 14.10 -9.80
C ARG A 77 5.10 13.70 -11.08
N GLN A 78 6.09 14.50 -11.48
CA GLN A 78 6.93 14.23 -12.65
C GLN A 78 7.68 12.90 -12.51
N TRP A 79 8.28 12.64 -11.34
CA TRP A 79 8.95 11.38 -11.03
C TRP A 79 7.98 10.19 -11.09
N ALA A 80 6.79 10.33 -10.51
CA ALA A 80 5.77 9.28 -10.52
C ALA A 80 5.31 8.95 -11.95
N ASP A 81 5.14 9.96 -12.80
CA ASP A 81 4.75 9.76 -14.19
C ASP A 81 5.85 9.12 -15.04
N LYS A 82 7.12 9.35 -14.73
CA LYS A 82 8.25 8.61 -15.32
C LYS A 82 8.27 7.15 -14.87
N LEU A 83 8.15 6.91 -13.57
CA LEU A 83 8.12 5.56 -12.99
C LEU A 83 7.01 4.70 -13.60
N LYS A 84 5.79 5.25 -13.72
CA LYS A 84 4.65 4.55 -14.32
C LYS A 84 4.81 4.22 -15.81
N LYS A 85 5.63 4.99 -16.55
CA LYS A 85 5.90 4.75 -17.98
C LYS A 85 6.95 3.67 -18.21
N GLU A 86 7.94 3.60 -17.33
CA GLU A 86 8.97 2.58 -17.40
C GLU A 86 8.45 1.28 -16.78
N ILE A 87 7.59 0.53 -17.46
CA ILE A 87 7.08 -0.72 -16.87
C ILE A 87 8.22 -1.75 -16.79
N ARG A 88 8.75 -1.96 -15.58
CA ARG A 88 9.71 -3.02 -15.26
C ARG A 88 9.07 -4.02 -14.30
N LEU A 89 9.66 -5.21 -14.22
CA LEU A 89 9.23 -6.24 -13.28
C LEU A 89 9.36 -5.74 -11.83
N ARG A 90 8.36 -6.01 -10.98
CA ARG A 90 8.35 -5.71 -9.54
C ARG A 90 9.66 -6.10 -8.84
N GLN A 91 10.23 -7.24 -9.24
CA GLN A 91 11.49 -7.75 -8.68
C GLN A 91 12.67 -6.79 -8.90
N ILE A 92 12.67 -6.03 -10.00
CA ILE A 92 13.74 -5.08 -10.33
C ILE A 92 13.65 -3.84 -9.44
N TYR A 93 12.42 -3.33 -9.22
CA TYR A 93 12.19 -2.12 -8.41
C TYR A 93 12.50 -2.31 -6.93
N PHE A 94 12.16 -3.46 -6.39
CA PHE A 94 12.29 -3.71 -4.95
C PHE A 94 13.49 -4.60 -4.58
N ASP A 95 14.36 -4.94 -5.54
CA ASP A 95 15.62 -5.66 -5.27
C ASP A 95 16.49 -4.89 -4.27
N TRP A 96 17.04 -5.60 -3.28
CA TRP A 96 18.01 -5.07 -2.32
C TRP A 96 19.34 -4.67 -2.94
N LYS A 97 19.68 -5.20 -4.12
CA LYS A 97 20.92 -4.88 -4.85
C LYS A 97 20.82 -3.58 -5.63
N ASN A 98 19.61 -3.12 -5.94
CA ASN A 98 19.36 -1.94 -6.76
C ASN A 98 19.00 -0.73 -5.90
N GLU A 99 19.19 0.46 -6.46
CA GLU A 99 18.91 1.72 -5.76
C GLU A 99 17.46 2.19 -5.89
N TYR A 100 16.70 1.62 -6.84
CA TYR A 100 15.30 1.97 -7.10
C TYR A 100 14.42 1.88 -5.86
N ARG A 101 14.63 0.86 -5.03
CA ARG A 101 13.88 0.67 -3.79
C ARG A 101 14.07 1.83 -2.82
N ALA A 102 15.34 2.20 -2.59
CA ALA A 102 15.67 3.29 -1.68
C ALA A 102 15.11 4.61 -2.21
N GLU A 103 15.22 4.84 -3.53
CA GLU A 103 14.64 6.02 -4.18
C GLU A 103 13.12 6.09 -4.03
N ILE A 104 12.40 5.01 -4.35
CA ILE A 104 10.93 4.93 -4.22
C ILE A 104 10.51 5.24 -2.77
N ILE A 105 11.16 4.60 -1.79
CA ILE A 105 10.87 4.85 -0.38
C ILE A 105 11.19 6.30 -0.01
N SER A 106 12.29 6.87 -0.47
CA SER A 106 12.64 8.27 -0.21
C SER A 106 11.64 9.26 -0.82
N VAL A 107 11.15 9.03 -2.03
CA VAL A 107 10.11 9.92 -2.62
C VAL A 107 8.81 9.79 -1.82
N ILE A 108 8.44 8.59 -1.38
CA ILE A 108 7.29 8.37 -0.50
C ILE A 108 7.45 9.10 0.83
N VAL A 109 8.61 9.02 1.47
CA VAL A 109 8.93 9.74 2.70
C VAL A 109 8.82 11.26 2.50
N ARG A 110 9.32 11.78 1.38
CA ARG A 110 9.19 13.19 1.02
C ARG A 110 7.72 13.60 0.87
N ALA A 111 6.91 12.78 0.21
CA ALA A 111 5.48 13.02 0.08
C ALA A 111 4.75 13.00 1.43
N VAL A 112 5.12 12.08 2.34
CA VAL A 112 4.57 12.04 3.70
C VAL A 112 4.91 13.34 4.45
N LYS A 113 6.14 13.84 4.33
CA LYS A 113 6.54 15.12 4.94
C LYS A 113 5.69 16.29 4.44
N PHE A 114 5.33 16.32 3.16
CA PHE A 114 4.38 17.31 2.64
C PHE A 114 2.95 17.12 3.13
N TYR A 115 2.50 15.88 3.29
CA TYR A 115 1.12 15.56 3.60
C TYR A 115 0.80 15.67 5.10
N ARG A 116 1.72 15.22 5.95
CA ARG A 116 1.55 15.10 7.40
C ARG A 116 2.46 16.01 8.23
N SER A 117 3.33 16.80 7.60
CA SER A 117 4.31 17.68 8.25
C SER A 117 5.35 16.98 9.13
N TYR A 118 5.39 15.65 9.13
CA TYR A 118 6.40 14.82 9.82
C TYR A 118 6.95 13.74 8.88
N SER A 119 8.11 13.19 9.22
CA SER A 119 8.69 12.04 8.52
C SER A 119 8.26 10.73 9.19
N PRO A 120 8.03 9.64 8.42
CA PRO A 120 7.78 8.32 8.99
C PRO A 120 8.89 7.88 9.96
N ARG A 121 8.51 7.15 11.00
CA ARG A 121 9.45 6.56 11.96
C ARG A 121 10.23 5.42 11.30
N ASN A 122 11.41 5.10 11.85
CA ASN A 122 12.21 3.96 11.39
C ASN A 122 11.41 2.64 11.41
N THR A 123 10.57 2.42 12.41
CA THR A 123 9.68 1.24 12.50
C THR A 123 8.76 1.13 11.29
N GLN A 124 8.16 2.25 10.87
CA GLN A 124 7.27 2.32 9.70
C GLN A 124 8.04 2.10 8.39
N LEU A 125 9.26 2.62 8.28
CA LEU A 125 10.13 2.41 7.12
C LEU A 125 10.60 0.96 7.00
N ILE A 126 10.91 0.32 8.13
CA ILE A 126 11.29 -1.10 8.20
C ILE A 126 10.11 -1.97 7.79
N ALA A 127 8.90 -1.71 8.32
CA ALA A 127 7.69 -2.42 7.93
C ALA A 127 7.44 -2.30 6.41
N LEU A 128 7.48 -1.08 5.88
CA LEU A 128 7.33 -0.82 4.44
C LEU A 128 8.37 -1.62 3.63
N ALA A 129 9.64 -1.56 4.04
CA ALA A 129 10.74 -2.28 3.42
C ALA A 129 10.47 -3.78 3.37
N ILE A 130 10.03 -4.39 4.48
CA ILE A 130 9.70 -5.82 4.55
C ILE A 130 8.56 -6.17 3.58
N PHE A 131 7.52 -5.35 3.52
CA PHE A 131 6.38 -5.62 2.64
C PHE A 131 6.70 -5.48 1.15
N VAL A 132 7.46 -4.46 0.75
CA VAL A 132 7.81 -4.26 -0.67
C VAL A 132 8.84 -5.28 -1.17
N ASP A 133 9.58 -5.92 -0.27
CA ASP A 133 10.60 -6.90 -0.60
C ASP A 133 10.08 -7.93 -1.63
N PRO A 134 10.79 -8.18 -2.74
CA PRO A 134 10.43 -9.22 -3.69
C PRO A 134 10.98 -10.59 -3.27
N THR A 135 11.95 -10.62 -2.36
CA THR A 135 12.54 -11.85 -1.86
C THR A 135 11.55 -12.50 -0.89
N GLY A 136 10.99 -13.62 -1.33
CA GLY A 136 10.06 -14.40 -0.53
C GLY A 136 9.22 -15.36 -1.35
N SER A 137 8.58 -16.30 -0.65
CA SER A 137 7.63 -17.21 -1.29
C SER A 137 6.49 -16.38 -1.92
N LYS A 138 5.89 -16.86 -3.01
CA LYS A 138 4.69 -16.25 -3.63
C LYS A 138 3.50 -16.10 -2.66
N LYS A 139 3.58 -16.67 -1.46
CA LYS A 139 2.60 -16.56 -0.36
C LYS A 139 2.93 -15.27 0.41
N GLY A 140 1.97 -14.36 0.55
CA GLY A 140 2.14 -13.02 1.14
C GLY A 140 2.75 -12.97 2.55
N ARG A 141 2.88 -11.77 3.13
CA ARG A 141 3.55 -11.54 4.42
C ARG A 141 2.57 -11.18 5.53
N LEU A 142 2.91 -11.54 6.76
CA LEU A 142 2.16 -11.17 7.96
C LEU A 142 3.08 -10.44 8.94
N ASP A 143 2.70 -9.22 9.31
CA ASP A 143 3.43 -8.40 10.27
C ASP A 143 2.52 -7.96 11.43
N ASN A 144 3.09 -7.92 12.64
CA ASN A 144 2.39 -7.49 13.84
C ASN A 144 2.84 -6.06 14.20
N ILE A 145 1.99 -5.09 13.87
CA ILE A 145 2.22 -3.68 14.11
C ILE A 145 1.27 -3.24 15.24
N SER A 146 1.84 -2.89 16.39
CA SER A 146 1.08 -2.44 17.56
C SER A 146 0.19 -1.23 17.25
N THR A 147 -0.96 -1.15 17.91
CA THR A 147 -1.86 0.01 17.84
C THR A 147 -1.11 1.30 18.21
N GLY A 148 -1.29 2.35 17.42
CA GLY A 148 -0.60 3.63 17.61
C GLY A 148 0.73 3.78 16.86
N GLU A 149 1.26 2.72 16.25
CA GLU A 149 2.46 2.79 15.39
C GLU A 149 2.19 3.35 13.99
N GLY A 150 0.93 3.72 13.69
CA GLY A 150 0.55 4.32 12.42
C GLY A 150 0.38 3.32 11.29
N LYS A 151 -0.32 2.20 11.54
CA LYS A 151 -0.62 1.15 10.56
C LYS A 151 -1.25 1.70 9.28
N SER A 152 -2.23 2.61 9.38
CA SER A 152 -2.83 3.27 8.19
C SER A 152 -1.80 4.00 7.33
N LEU A 153 -0.78 4.64 7.92
CA LEU A 153 0.28 5.29 7.15
C LEU A 153 1.17 4.25 6.45
N ILE A 154 1.53 3.16 7.12
CA ILE A 154 2.29 2.06 6.52
C ILE A 154 1.53 1.47 5.34
N THR A 155 0.22 1.21 5.50
CA THR A 155 -0.68 0.74 4.46
C THR A 155 -0.72 1.71 3.27
N ALA A 156 -0.86 3.01 3.52
CA ALA A 156 -0.88 4.02 2.45
C ALA A 156 0.46 4.10 1.71
N MET A 157 1.59 4.07 2.42
CA MET A 157 2.92 4.05 1.78
C MET A 157 3.12 2.79 0.93
N LEU A 158 2.68 1.63 1.42
CA LEU A 158 2.78 0.36 0.69
C LEU A 158 1.88 0.35 -0.55
N ALA A 159 0.64 0.81 -0.42
CA ALA A 159 -0.29 0.94 -1.54
C ALA A 159 0.26 1.87 -2.61
N THR A 160 0.83 3.02 -2.23
CA THR A 160 1.52 3.92 -3.18
C THR A 160 2.66 3.21 -3.90
N ALA A 161 3.54 2.52 -3.17
CA ALA A 161 4.69 1.84 -3.77
C ALA A 161 4.27 0.79 -4.81
N GLN A 162 3.23 0.00 -4.53
CA GLN A 162 2.75 -1.04 -5.45
C GLN A 162 1.94 -0.44 -6.61
N ALA A 163 1.08 0.55 -6.35
CA ALA A 163 0.29 1.19 -7.39
C ALA A 163 1.17 1.97 -8.40
N LEU A 164 2.28 2.55 -7.95
CA LEU A 164 3.26 3.21 -8.82
C LEU A 164 3.91 2.28 -9.86
N ILE A 165 3.97 0.97 -9.59
CA ILE A 165 4.52 -0.02 -10.53
C ILE A 165 3.43 -0.73 -11.35
N GLY A 166 2.20 -0.20 -11.34
CA GLY A 166 1.10 -0.66 -12.18
C GLY A 166 0.21 -1.74 -11.57
N GLU A 167 0.34 -2.04 -10.28
CA GLU A 167 -0.56 -2.98 -9.60
C GLU A 167 -1.86 -2.28 -9.15
N LYS A 168 -3.02 -2.90 -9.43
CA LYS A 168 -4.27 -2.53 -8.76
C LYS A 168 -4.25 -3.09 -7.34
N PHE A 169 -4.54 -2.23 -6.36
CA PHE A 169 -4.26 -2.53 -4.96
C PHE A 169 -5.53 -2.43 -4.10
N ASP A 170 -5.93 -3.54 -3.49
CA ASP A 170 -7.09 -3.58 -2.59
C ASP A 170 -6.64 -3.52 -1.13
N ILE A 171 -7.30 -2.69 -0.33
CA ILE A 171 -7.10 -2.56 1.11
C ILE A 171 -8.39 -2.97 1.79
N VAL A 172 -8.37 -4.17 2.37
CA VAL A 172 -9.50 -4.72 3.10
C VAL A 172 -9.36 -4.39 4.58
N THR A 173 -10.43 -3.90 5.16
CA THR A 173 -10.54 -3.59 6.59
C THR A 173 -11.74 -4.33 7.21
N SER A 174 -11.76 -4.40 8.54
CA SER A 174 -12.84 -4.98 9.33
C SER A 174 -14.11 -4.10 9.37
N SER A 175 -14.01 -2.81 8.99
CA SER A 175 -15.12 -1.85 9.12
C SER A 175 -15.23 -0.89 7.94
N LYS A 176 -16.44 -0.74 7.39
CA LYS A 176 -16.73 0.28 6.36
C LYS A 176 -16.39 1.70 6.81
N VAL A 177 -16.52 2.01 8.10
CA VAL A 177 -16.21 3.36 8.62
C VAL A 177 -14.72 3.67 8.45
N LEU A 178 -13.85 2.69 8.73
CA LEU A 178 -12.41 2.82 8.53
C LEU A 178 -12.05 2.93 7.05
N ALA A 179 -12.70 2.12 6.20
CA ALA A 179 -12.49 2.17 4.75
C ALA A 179 -12.83 3.55 4.16
N ILE A 180 -14.01 4.09 4.52
CA ILE A 180 -14.47 5.40 4.04
C ILE A 180 -13.56 6.50 4.57
N ARG A 181 -13.19 6.46 5.85
CA ARG A 181 -12.30 7.42 6.49
C ARG A 181 -10.94 7.46 5.78
N ASP A 182 -10.30 6.31 5.59
CA ASP A 182 -8.95 6.23 5.02
C ASP A 182 -8.94 6.58 3.52
N ALA A 183 -10.04 6.33 2.81
CA ALA A 183 -10.25 6.76 1.43
C ALA A 183 -10.73 8.22 1.26
N SER A 184 -10.95 8.95 2.36
CA SER A 184 -11.47 10.32 2.30
C SER A 184 -10.41 11.36 1.92
N ASP A 185 -10.89 12.56 1.57
CA ASP A 185 -10.09 13.74 1.26
C ASP A 185 -9.69 14.56 2.50
N ASP A 186 -10.03 14.10 3.71
CA ASP A 186 -9.61 14.73 4.96
C ASP A 186 -8.13 14.40 5.24
N SER A 187 -7.26 15.41 5.23
CA SER A 187 -5.83 15.21 5.44
C SER A 187 -5.44 14.79 6.86
N ARG A 188 -6.36 14.88 7.84
CA ARG A 188 -6.13 14.43 9.21
C ARG A 188 -6.23 12.93 9.34
N GLU A 189 -7.03 12.26 8.52
CA GLU A 189 -7.31 10.83 8.68
C GLU A 189 -7.18 10.07 7.36
N GLY A 190 -7.75 10.61 6.28
CA GLY A 190 -7.70 10.03 4.94
C GLY A 190 -6.35 10.14 4.23
N TYR A 191 -6.25 9.46 3.09
CA TYR A 191 -5.05 9.38 2.25
C TYR A 191 -5.30 9.67 0.77
N ARG A 192 -6.53 10.03 0.35
CA ARG A 192 -6.83 10.30 -1.06
C ARG A 192 -5.93 11.37 -1.66
N LYS A 193 -5.82 12.53 -1.01
CA LYS A 193 -4.91 13.62 -1.41
C LYS A 193 -3.42 13.26 -1.34
N PHE A 194 -3.05 12.26 -0.54
CA PHE A 194 -1.67 11.75 -0.53
C PHE A 194 -1.38 10.95 -1.79
N PHE A 195 -2.30 10.09 -2.23
CA PHE A 195 -2.18 9.35 -3.50
C PHE A 195 -2.15 10.28 -4.71
N GLU A 196 -2.91 11.38 -4.67
CA GLU A 196 -2.93 12.41 -5.71
C GLU A 196 -1.58 13.10 -5.94
N LEU A 197 -0.68 13.14 -4.94
CA LEU A 197 0.70 13.65 -5.11
C LEU A 197 1.48 12.86 -6.16
N PHE A 198 1.17 11.57 -6.29
CA PHE A 198 1.73 10.66 -7.28
C PHE A 198 0.83 10.53 -8.52
N GLY A 199 -0.30 11.25 -8.51
CA GLY A 199 -1.49 11.10 -9.36
C GLY A 199 -1.92 9.66 -9.54
N LEU A 200 -2.00 8.97 -8.42
CA LEU A 200 -2.79 7.77 -8.25
C LEU A 200 -4.19 8.16 -7.79
N LYS A 201 -5.18 7.35 -8.11
CA LYS A 201 -6.56 7.54 -7.66
C LYS A 201 -6.93 6.51 -6.61
N ALA A 202 -7.58 6.95 -5.54
CA ALA A 202 -8.07 6.08 -4.48
C ALA A 202 -9.56 6.32 -4.22
N GLY A 203 -10.28 5.25 -3.94
CA GLY A 203 -11.69 5.29 -3.58
C GLY A 203 -12.06 4.19 -2.59
N ASN A 204 -13.35 4.07 -2.27
CA ASN A 204 -13.89 2.98 -1.47
C ASN A 204 -15.05 2.28 -2.20
N ASN A 205 -15.39 1.04 -1.83
CA ASN A 205 -16.51 0.31 -2.42
C ASN A 205 -17.78 0.26 -1.53
N CYS A 206 -17.81 1.03 -0.43
CA CYS A 206 -18.71 0.77 0.69
C CYS A 206 -19.40 1.99 1.31
N ASP A 207 -19.37 3.15 0.65
CA ASP A 207 -20.12 4.34 1.07
C ASP A 207 -21.57 4.37 0.57
N GLU A 208 -22.28 5.45 0.90
CA GLU A 208 -23.70 5.63 0.58
C GLU A 208 -23.98 5.60 -0.93
N ALA A 209 -23.07 6.10 -1.76
CA ALA A 209 -23.22 6.05 -3.22
C ALA A 209 -23.10 4.61 -3.73
N CYS A 210 -22.21 3.83 -3.12
CA CYS A 210 -22.06 2.40 -3.42
C CYS A 210 -23.27 1.58 -2.97
N ASP A 211 -23.99 1.99 -1.93
CA ASP A 211 -25.19 1.29 -1.43
C ASP A 211 -26.50 1.83 -2.00
N ALA A 212 -26.44 2.87 -2.86
CA ALA A 212 -27.62 3.49 -3.45
C ALA A 212 -28.43 2.49 -4.30
N THR A 213 -29.74 2.44 -4.05
CA THR A 213 -30.65 1.56 -4.79
C THR A 213 -30.74 1.99 -6.25
N GLY A 214 -30.55 1.06 -7.18
CA GLY A 214 -30.62 1.30 -8.62
C GLY A 214 -29.33 1.80 -9.27
N THR A 215 -28.46 2.51 -8.54
CA THR A 215 -27.20 3.06 -9.08
C THR A 215 -25.93 2.47 -8.46
N GLY A 216 -26.01 1.83 -7.29
CA GLY A 216 -24.85 1.37 -6.54
C GLY A 216 -23.96 0.36 -7.27
N ASP A 217 -24.54 -0.56 -8.05
CA ASP A 217 -23.76 -1.53 -8.82
C ASP A 217 -22.86 -0.84 -9.87
N LYS A 218 -23.40 0.20 -10.53
CA LYS A 218 -22.67 1.01 -11.51
C LYS A 218 -21.59 1.85 -10.83
N GLU A 219 -21.90 2.47 -9.70
CA GLU A 219 -20.94 3.25 -8.91
C GLU A 219 -19.73 2.39 -8.51
N ARG A 220 -19.99 1.19 -7.96
CA ARG A 220 -18.90 0.28 -7.54
C ARG A 220 -18.04 -0.15 -8.71
N LYS A 221 -18.65 -0.49 -9.86
CA LYS A 221 -17.92 -0.80 -11.09
C LYS A 221 -17.01 0.35 -11.52
N GLU A 222 -17.56 1.56 -11.61
CA GLU A 222 -16.80 2.75 -12.01
C GLU A 222 -15.63 3.01 -11.07
N ARG A 223 -15.82 2.84 -9.75
CA ARG A 223 -14.74 2.98 -8.78
C ARG A 223 -13.64 1.96 -8.99
N TYR A 224 -13.99 0.69 -9.20
CA TYR A 224 -13.01 -0.36 -9.45
C TYR A 224 -12.21 -0.13 -10.74
N GLU A 225 -12.82 0.43 -11.79
CA GLU A 225 -12.16 0.75 -13.06
C GLU A 225 -11.26 1.99 -12.95
N GLN A 226 -11.74 3.04 -12.28
CA GLN A 226 -11.10 4.35 -12.29
C GLN A 226 -10.02 4.54 -11.22
N ASN A 227 -10.08 3.78 -10.12
CA ASN A 227 -9.13 3.93 -9.02
C ASN A 227 -8.02 2.88 -9.08
N ASP A 228 -6.82 3.28 -8.68
CA ASP A 228 -5.65 2.40 -8.55
C ASP A 228 -5.67 1.66 -7.21
N ILE A 229 -6.26 2.31 -6.21
CA ILE A 229 -6.35 1.82 -4.84
C ILE A 229 -7.82 1.82 -4.40
N ILE A 230 -8.28 0.70 -3.85
CA ILE A 230 -9.65 0.57 -3.34
C ILE A 230 -9.61 0.16 -1.88
N TYR A 231 -10.20 0.98 -1.02
CA TYR A 231 -10.51 0.63 0.36
C TYR A 231 -11.88 -0.04 0.42
N GLY A 232 -12.05 -1.01 1.31
CA GLY A 232 -13.35 -1.61 1.50
C GLY A 232 -13.40 -2.50 2.71
N GLU A 233 -14.61 -2.67 3.22
CA GLU A 233 -14.85 -3.74 4.19
C GLU A 233 -14.85 -5.09 3.46
N THR A 234 -14.38 -6.14 4.15
CA THR A 234 -14.35 -7.52 3.67
C THR A 234 -15.65 -7.95 2.98
N GLY A 235 -16.80 -7.71 3.61
CA GLY A 235 -18.10 -8.13 3.10
C GLY A 235 -18.46 -7.47 1.76
N TYR A 236 -18.00 -6.24 1.51
CA TYR A 236 -18.31 -5.51 0.28
C TYR A 236 -17.53 -6.06 -0.92
N PHE A 237 -16.25 -6.40 -0.73
CA PHE A 237 -15.48 -7.09 -1.77
C PHE A 237 -16.07 -8.46 -2.10
N GLN A 238 -16.40 -9.24 -1.08
CA GLN A 238 -17.04 -10.56 -1.24
C GLN A 238 -18.39 -10.43 -1.96
N ARG A 239 -19.22 -9.46 -1.57
CA ARG A 239 -20.52 -9.17 -2.19
C ARG A 239 -20.36 -8.91 -3.68
N ASP A 240 -19.44 -8.03 -4.06
CA ASP A 240 -19.29 -7.61 -5.45
C ASP A 240 -18.78 -8.76 -6.34
N ILE A 241 -17.87 -9.59 -5.83
CA ILE A 241 -17.41 -10.80 -6.53
C ILE A 241 -18.55 -11.81 -6.68
N LEU A 242 -19.35 -12.05 -5.63
CA LEU A 242 -20.49 -12.96 -5.69
C LEU A 242 -21.60 -12.47 -6.62
N LEU A 243 -21.92 -11.17 -6.58
CA LEU A 243 -22.88 -10.54 -7.50
C LEU A 243 -22.44 -10.70 -8.96
N THR A 244 -21.14 -10.60 -9.21
CA THR A 244 -20.59 -10.77 -10.55
C THR A 244 -20.65 -12.23 -11.00
N ASN A 245 -20.20 -13.15 -10.16
CA ASN A 245 -20.10 -14.57 -10.51
C ASN A 245 -21.44 -15.32 -10.53
N PHE A 246 -22.41 -14.94 -9.70
CA PHE A 246 -23.66 -15.70 -9.53
C PHE A 246 -24.91 -14.97 -9.99
N PHE A 247 -24.87 -13.63 -10.12
CA PHE A 247 -26.02 -12.82 -10.52
C PHE A 247 -25.79 -12.06 -11.83
N ASN A 248 -24.69 -12.36 -12.55
CA ASN A 248 -24.32 -11.73 -13.83
C ASN A 248 -24.27 -10.20 -13.76
N LYS A 249 -24.03 -9.62 -12.58
CA LYS A 249 -23.85 -8.18 -12.44
C LYS A 249 -22.42 -7.83 -12.80
N ASN A 250 -22.21 -7.05 -13.86
CA ASN A 250 -20.87 -6.65 -14.26
C ASN A 250 -20.28 -5.60 -13.28
N ILE A 251 -19.71 -6.03 -12.15
CA ILE A 251 -19.16 -5.16 -11.11
C ILE A 251 -17.65 -5.41 -10.93
N ARG A 252 -17.26 -6.62 -10.54
CA ARG A 252 -15.85 -7.01 -10.31
C ARG A 252 -15.70 -8.53 -10.24
N ASP A 253 -14.85 -9.09 -11.10
CA ASP A 253 -14.65 -10.54 -11.19
C ASP A 253 -13.69 -11.10 -10.13
N CYS A 254 -12.68 -10.33 -9.72
CA CYS A 254 -11.64 -10.77 -8.79
C CYS A 254 -11.07 -9.61 -7.96
N ILE A 255 -10.30 -9.94 -6.92
CA ILE A 255 -9.47 -8.96 -6.21
C ILE A 255 -8.36 -8.41 -7.11
N GLY A 256 -7.74 -7.32 -6.69
CA GLY A 256 -6.63 -6.66 -7.38
C GLY A 256 -5.38 -7.54 -7.44
N ASN A 257 -4.33 -7.03 -8.07
CA ASN A 257 -3.05 -7.74 -8.19
C ASN A 257 -2.42 -8.01 -6.81
N SER A 258 -2.63 -7.06 -5.88
CA SER A 258 -2.15 -7.13 -4.52
C SER A 258 -3.25 -6.71 -3.53
N LEU A 259 -3.21 -7.32 -2.35
CA LEU A 259 -4.21 -7.17 -1.30
C LEU A 259 -3.51 -6.96 0.05
N ILE A 260 -3.92 -5.93 0.79
CA ILE A 260 -3.65 -5.80 2.22
C ILE A 260 -4.92 -6.16 2.98
N VAL A 261 -4.75 -6.94 4.03
CA VAL A 261 -5.79 -7.24 5.01
C VAL A 261 -5.41 -6.58 6.33
N ASP A 262 -6.13 -5.53 6.69
CA ASP A 262 -6.03 -4.91 8.02
C ASP A 262 -6.80 -5.76 9.05
N GLU A 263 -6.34 -5.77 10.30
CA GLU A 263 -6.92 -6.57 11.40
C GLU A 263 -7.20 -8.03 11.00
N VAL A 264 -6.18 -8.68 10.44
CA VAL A 264 -6.29 -10.05 9.89
C VAL A 264 -6.68 -11.09 10.94
N ASP A 265 -6.30 -10.89 12.20
CA ASP A 265 -6.75 -11.69 13.33
C ASP A 265 -8.27 -11.59 13.51
N ASN A 266 -8.81 -10.38 13.49
CA ASN A 266 -10.25 -10.18 13.55
C ASN A 266 -10.97 -10.80 12.35
N MET A 267 -10.41 -10.69 11.15
CA MET A 267 -11.06 -11.20 9.95
C MET A 267 -10.99 -12.73 9.81
N VAL A 268 -9.84 -13.33 10.10
CA VAL A 268 -9.55 -14.74 9.78
C VAL A 268 -9.79 -15.66 10.99
N ILE A 269 -9.76 -15.10 12.21
CA ILE A 269 -9.98 -15.87 13.44
C ILE A 269 -11.35 -15.53 14.02
N ASP A 270 -11.58 -14.26 14.40
CA ASP A 270 -12.82 -13.89 15.12
C ASP A 270 -14.06 -14.00 14.22
N ASN A 271 -13.92 -13.60 12.96
CA ASN A 271 -15.00 -13.60 11.98
C ASN A 271 -14.97 -14.79 11.01
N ALA A 272 -14.16 -15.83 11.30
CA ALA A 272 -14.00 -16.99 10.42
C ALA A 272 -15.32 -17.71 10.10
N GLU A 273 -16.27 -17.66 11.04
CA GLU A 273 -17.57 -18.32 10.93
C GLU A 273 -18.63 -17.45 10.24
N LYS A 274 -18.36 -16.15 10.02
CA LYS A 274 -19.31 -15.27 9.35
C LYS A 274 -19.43 -15.66 7.89
N THR A 275 -20.65 -16.04 7.51
CA THR A 275 -21.02 -16.31 6.12
C THR A 275 -21.75 -15.11 5.55
N LEU A 276 -21.24 -14.56 4.44
CA LEU A 276 -21.96 -13.54 3.68
C LEU A 276 -23.09 -14.19 2.89
N TYR A 277 -24.32 -13.75 3.13
CA TYR A 277 -25.50 -14.18 2.39
C TYR A 277 -26.05 -13.04 1.52
N ILE A 278 -26.28 -13.32 0.24
CA ILE A 278 -26.91 -12.37 -0.69
C ILE A 278 -28.34 -12.84 -0.94
N SER A 279 -29.30 -12.19 -0.27
CA SER A 279 -30.72 -12.38 -0.58
C SER A 279 -31.12 -11.53 -1.78
N HIS A 280 -31.89 -12.11 -2.69
CA HIS A 280 -32.66 -11.36 -3.67
C HIS A 280 -34.13 -11.40 -3.27
N SER A 281 -34.84 -10.29 -3.49
CA SER A 281 -36.29 -10.26 -3.30
C SER A 281 -36.94 -11.27 -4.25
N ILE A 282 -37.54 -12.31 -3.70
CA ILE A 282 -38.45 -13.16 -4.45
C ILE A 282 -39.63 -12.28 -4.84
N THR A 283 -40.04 -12.32 -6.11
CA THR A 283 -41.23 -11.63 -6.56
C THR A 283 -42.45 -12.28 -5.92
N ASP A 284 -42.87 -11.78 -4.76
CA ASP A 284 -44.11 -12.22 -4.13
C ASP A 284 -45.32 -11.70 -4.91
N ILE A 285 -46.34 -12.56 -5.06
CA ILE A 285 -47.64 -12.15 -5.58
C ILE A 285 -48.26 -11.18 -4.56
N ARG A 286 -48.19 -9.89 -4.84
CA ARG A 286 -49.00 -8.89 -4.13
C ARG A 286 -50.41 -8.94 -4.71
N TYR A 287 -51.35 -9.46 -3.93
CA TYR A 287 -52.78 -9.26 -4.23
C TYR A 287 -53.06 -7.77 -4.08
N LEU A 288 -53.36 -7.10 -5.19
CA LEU A 288 -53.80 -5.69 -5.23
C LEU A 288 -55.22 -5.56 -4.70
#